data_AF-A0A6G2DCY8-F1
#
_entry.id   AF-A0A6G2DCY8-F1
#
_cell.length_a   1.000
_cell.length_b   1.000
_cell.length_c   1.000
_cell.angle_alpha   90.00
_cell.angle_beta   90.00
_cell.angle_gamma   90.00
#
_symmetry.space_group_name_H-M   'P 1'
#
loop_
_entity.id
_entity.type
_entity.pdbx_description
1 polymer ?
#
loop_
_entity_poly.entity_id
_entity_poly.type
_entity_poly.pdbx_seq_one_letter_code
_entity_poly.pdbx_strand_id
1 'polypeptide(L)'
;MIITKISRLGTYVGVNPHFATLIDFLEKTGLENLTEGSIAIDGNRLFGNCFTYLADGQAGAFFETHQKYLDIHLVLENEEAMAVTSPENVSVTQEYDEEKDIELDTGEV
;
A
#
# COMPACT_ATOMS: atom_id res chain seq x y z
N MET A 1 -3.09 -8.04 -7.25
CA MET A 1 -3.74 -7.41 -6.08
C MET A 1 -4.45 -8.46 -5.24
N ILE A 2 -4.45 -8.31 -3.91
CA ILE A 2 -5.28 -9.08 -2.97
C ILE A 2 -6.11 -8.08 -2.16
N ILE A 3 -7.44 -8.23 -2.17
CA ILE A 3 -8.34 -7.42 -1.32
C ILE A 3 -8.95 -8.34 -0.28
N THR A 4 -8.73 -8.02 0.99
CA THR A 4 -9.20 -8.83 2.11
C THR A 4 -9.43 -7.98 3.36
N LYS A 5 -10.09 -8.55 4.35
CA LYS A 5 -10.15 -7.97 5.70
C LYS A 5 -8.83 -8.22 6.42
N ILE A 6 -8.40 -7.25 7.23
CA ILE A 6 -7.18 -7.35 8.05
C ILE A 6 -7.20 -8.58 8.98
N SER A 7 -8.38 -8.95 9.49
CA SER A 7 -8.57 -10.15 10.32
C SER A 7 -8.26 -11.48 9.60
N ARG A 8 -8.04 -11.45 8.28
CA ARG A 8 -7.67 -12.61 7.46
C ARG A 8 -6.23 -12.54 6.95
N LEU A 9 -5.44 -11.53 7.32
CA LEU A 9 -4.08 -11.32 6.84
C LEU A 9 -3.20 -12.57 7.03
N GLY A 10 -3.36 -13.29 8.14
CA GLY A 10 -2.66 -14.55 8.40
C GLY A 10 -2.84 -15.64 7.34
N THR A 11 -3.92 -15.61 6.55
CA THR A 11 -4.13 -16.52 5.41
C THR A 11 -3.02 -16.37 4.35
N TYR A 12 -2.42 -15.18 4.26
CA TYR A 12 -1.46 -14.81 3.23
C TYR A 12 -0.02 -14.81 3.73
N VAL A 13 0.26 -15.28 4.95
CA VAL A 13 1.62 -15.27 5.54
C VAL A 13 2.66 -15.97 4.65
N GLY A 14 2.25 -16.96 3.86
CA GLY A 14 3.13 -17.66 2.92
C GLY A 14 3.39 -16.94 1.59
N VAL A 15 2.73 -15.81 1.31
CA VAL A 15 2.87 -15.06 0.04
C VAL A 15 4.18 -14.28 0.00
N ASN A 16 4.62 -13.75 1.14
CA ASN A 16 5.86 -13.00 1.24
C ASN A 16 6.53 -13.27 2.61
N PRO A 17 7.85 -13.52 2.66
CA PRO A 17 8.56 -13.86 3.91
C PRO A 17 8.46 -12.78 5.01
N HIS A 18 8.18 -11.53 4.65
CA HIS A 18 8.07 -10.42 5.61
C HIS A 18 6.68 -10.31 6.26
N PHE A 19 5.68 -11.04 5.78
CA PHE A 19 4.31 -10.93 6.31
C PHE A 19 4.18 -11.48 7.73
N ALA A 20 4.97 -12.48 8.11
CA ALA A 20 5.02 -12.94 9.48
C ALA A 20 5.43 -11.81 10.44
N THR A 21 6.49 -11.07 10.09
CA THR A 21 6.96 -9.91 10.86
C THR A 21 5.91 -8.79 10.90
N LEU A 22 5.22 -8.54 9.79
CA LEU A 22 4.14 -7.54 9.73
C LEU A 22 2.97 -7.90 10.67
N ILE A 23 2.50 -9.15 10.62
CA ILE A 23 1.41 -9.62 11.48
C ILE A 23 1.81 -9.48 12.95
N ASP A 24 3.00 -9.94 13.31
CA ASP A 24 3.57 -9.80 14.65
C ASP A 24 3.61 -8.34 15.11
N PHE A 25 4.00 -7.42 14.22
CA PHE A 25 4.05 -5.99 14.52
C PHE A 25 2.65 -5.42 14.79
N LEU A 26 1.68 -5.73 13.94
CA LEU A 26 0.31 -5.22 14.06
C LEU A 26 -0.39 -5.79 15.31
N GLU A 27 -0.19 -7.06 15.64
CA GLU A 27 -0.73 -7.68 16.85
C GLU A 27 -0.16 -7.08 18.13
N LYS A 28 1.15 -6.78 18.16
CA LYS A 28 1.81 -6.17 19.31
C LYS A 28 1.48 -4.69 19.48
N THR A 29 1.34 -3.98 18.37
CA THR A 29 1.11 -2.52 18.38
C THR A 29 -0.37 -2.20 18.61
N GLY A 30 -1.29 -2.96 18.02
CA GLY A 30 -2.69 -2.59 17.93
C GLY A 30 -2.93 -1.51 16.87
N LEU A 31 -3.98 -1.67 16.06
CA LEU A 31 -4.26 -0.78 14.92
C LEU A 31 -4.56 0.66 15.37
N GLU A 32 -5.21 0.80 16.53
CA GLU A 32 -5.58 2.06 17.15
C GLU A 32 -4.38 2.88 17.69
N ASN A 33 -3.21 2.25 17.80
CA ASN A 33 -1.99 2.89 18.29
C ASN A 33 -1.04 3.29 17.15
N LEU A 34 -1.43 3.08 15.88
CA LEU A 34 -0.68 3.57 14.74
C LEU A 34 -0.83 5.09 14.65
N THR A 35 0.27 5.80 14.85
CA THR A 35 0.30 7.27 14.81
C THR A 35 0.75 7.78 13.44
N GLU A 36 0.29 8.97 13.05
CA GLU A 36 0.72 9.61 11.81
C GLU A 36 2.26 9.74 11.70
N GLY A 37 2.76 9.60 10.48
CA GLY A 37 4.17 9.64 10.12
C GLY A 37 4.75 8.28 9.75
N SER A 38 6.08 8.25 9.63
CA SER A 38 6.83 7.05 9.23
C SER A 38 6.90 6.03 10.38
N ILE A 39 6.68 4.77 10.03
CA ILE A 39 6.67 3.63 10.95
C ILE A 39 7.82 2.69 10.55
N ALA A 40 8.85 2.63 11.38
CA ALA A 40 9.95 1.69 11.20
C ALA A 40 9.58 0.32 11.78
N ILE A 41 9.64 -0.74 10.98
CA ILE A 41 9.26 -2.10 11.41
C ILE A 41 10.47 -3.06 11.30
N ASP A 42 11.08 -3.16 10.12
CA ASP A 42 12.24 -4.02 9.86
C ASP A 42 13.22 -3.38 8.86
N GLY A 43 13.82 -2.25 9.27
CA GLY A 43 14.74 -1.48 8.44
C GLY A 43 14.12 -1.11 7.09
N ASN A 44 14.84 -1.38 6.00
CA ASN A 44 14.37 -1.09 4.64
C ASN A 44 13.58 -2.26 4.02
N ARG A 45 13.28 -3.33 4.76
CA ARG A 45 12.53 -4.49 4.22
C ARG A 45 11.03 -4.40 4.47
N LEU A 46 10.66 -3.73 5.57
CA LEU A 46 9.29 -3.52 5.98
C LEU A 46 9.23 -2.23 6.78
N PHE A 47 8.47 -1.27 6.28
CA PHE A 47 8.20 0.00 6.91
C PHE A 47 6.82 0.46 6.45
N GLY A 48 6.26 1.44 7.14
CA GLY A 48 4.96 2.00 6.81
C GLY A 48 4.97 3.51 6.87
N ASN A 49 3.91 4.11 6.34
CA ASN A 49 3.59 5.50 6.53
C ASN A 49 2.11 5.58 6.88
N CYS A 50 1.78 6.20 8.01
CA CYS A 50 0.40 6.42 8.43
C CYS A 50 0.07 7.90 8.25
N PHE A 51 -1.05 8.23 7.64
CA PHE A 51 -1.43 9.61 7.38
C PHE A 51 -2.94 9.74 7.24
N THR A 52 -3.47 10.90 7.64
CA THR A 52 -4.87 11.26 7.44
C THR A 52 -5.00 12.29 6.34
N TYR A 53 -5.96 12.11 5.46
CA TYR A 53 -6.28 13.04 4.39
C TYR A 53 -7.76 12.94 4.03
N LEU A 54 -8.24 13.94 3.31
CA LEU A 54 -9.57 13.90 2.71
C LEU A 54 -9.44 13.36 1.29
N ALA A 55 -9.97 12.17 1.04
CA ALA A 55 -10.06 11.62 -0.30
C ALA A 55 -10.97 12.51 -1.17
N ASP A 56 -10.60 12.71 -2.43
CA ASP A 56 -11.38 13.47 -3.40
C ASP A 56 -12.64 12.73 -3.90
N GLY A 57 -12.76 11.44 -3.54
CA GLY A 57 -13.84 10.55 -3.91
C GLY A 57 -13.77 10.03 -5.35
N GLN A 58 -12.68 10.27 -6.07
CA GLN A 58 -12.49 9.90 -7.47
C GLN A 58 -11.33 8.92 -7.63
N ALA A 59 -11.66 7.63 -7.67
CA ALA A 59 -10.68 6.59 -7.98
C ALA A 59 -10.23 6.70 -9.46
N GLY A 60 -8.92 6.56 -9.70
CA GLY A 60 -8.36 6.50 -11.06
C GLY A 60 -8.06 7.86 -11.70
N ALA A 61 -7.90 8.92 -10.91
CA ALA A 61 -7.42 10.22 -11.43
C ALA A 61 -5.96 10.14 -11.95
N PHE A 62 -5.15 9.29 -11.32
CA PHE A 62 -3.82 8.87 -11.76
C PHE A 62 -3.55 7.46 -11.23
N PHE A 63 -2.49 6.83 -11.73
CA PHE A 63 -1.99 5.55 -11.26
C PHE A 63 -0.51 5.67 -10.90
N GLU A 64 -0.07 4.83 -9.97
CA GLU A 64 1.34 4.65 -9.65
C GLU A 64 1.68 3.16 -9.61
N THR A 65 2.95 2.85 -9.85
CA THR A 65 3.46 1.48 -9.78
C THR A 65 4.88 1.45 -9.19
N HIS A 66 5.21 0.32 -8.58
CA HIS A 66 6.45 0.08 -7.84
C HIS A 66 7.15 -1.19 -8.36
N GLN A 67 8.48 -1.23 -8.32
CA GLN A 67 9.28 -2.38 -8.75
C GLN A 67 10.03 -3.07 -7.59
N LYS A 68 10.43 -2.32 -6.55
CA LYS A 68 11.21 -2.85 -5.42
C LYS A 68 10.32 -3.28 -4.26
N TYR A 69 9.25 -2.53 -4.01
CA TYR A 69 8.30 -2.79 -2.93
C TYR A 69 6.94 -3.22 -3.46
N LEU A 70 6.20 -3.91 -2.58
CA LEU A 70 4.78 -4.14 -2.75
C LEU A 70 4.05 -3.33 -1.69
N ASP A 71 2.87 -2.84 -2.04
CA ASP A 71 2.05 -2.11 -1.10
C ASP A 71 1.12 -2.99 -0.29
N ILE A 72 0.92 -2.57 0.95
CA ILE A 72 -0.12 -3.07 1.84
C ILE A 72 -0.86 -1.85 2.35
N HIS A 73 -1.90 -1.46 1.61
CA HIS A 73 -2.78 -0.38 2.03
C HIS A 73 -3.81 -0.88 3.03
N LEU A 74 -3.90 -0.17 4.16
CA LEU A 74 -4.81 -0.48 5.25
C LEU A 74 -5.60 0.78 5.61
N VAL A 75 -6.89 0.78 5.28
CA VAL A 75 -7.83 1.81 5.74
C VAL A 75 -8.13 1.55 7.22
N LEU A 76 -7.68 2.45 8.10
CA LEU A 76 -7.88 2.36 9.55
C LEU A 76 -9.25 2.90 9.97
N GLU A 77 -9.67 4.01 9.36
CA GLU A 77 -10.95 4.67 9.63
C GLU A 77 -11.54 5.18 8.32
N ASN A 78 -12.87 5.13 8.20
CA ASN A 78 -13.65 5.58 7.05
C ASN A 78 -13.43 4.73 5.77
N GLU A 79 -13.66 5.32 4.60
CA GLU A 79 -13.65 4.65 3.31
C GLU A 79 -12.74 5.40 2.32
N GLU A 80 -12.04 4.64 1.48
CA GLU A 80 -11.27 5.15 0.36
C GLU A 80 -11.64 4.36 -0.90
N ALA A 81 -11.85 5.07 -2.02
CA ALA A 81 -12.04 4.46 -3.32
C ALA A 81 -10.69 4.33 -4.02
N MET A 82 -10.25 3.09 -4.25
CA MET A 82 -9.01 2.79 -4.95
C MET A 82 -9.28 2.17 -6.31
N ALA A 83 -8.68 2.71 -7.37
CA ALA A 83 -8.69 2.14 -8.70
C ALA A 83 -7.47 1.24 -8.90
N VAL A 84 -7.66 0.14 -9.61
CA VAL A 84 -6.56 -0.70 -10.08
C VAL A 84 -6.81 -1.07 -11.52
N THR A 85 -5.74 -1.15 -12.30
CA THR A 85 -5.78 -1.57 -13.70
C THR A 85 -4.53 -2.36 -14.03
N SER A 86 -4.45 -2.85 -15.26
CA SER A 86 -3.28 -3.59 -15.75
C SER A 86 -2.31 -2.68 -16.51
N PRO A 87 -1.01 -3.00 -16.58
CA PRO A 87 -0.01 -2.20 -17.29
C PRO A 87 -0.34 -1.93 -18.78
N GLU A 88 -1.09 -2.81 -19.44
CA GLU A 88 -1.53 -2.61 -20.83
C GLU A 88 -2.59 -1.51 -21.01
N ASN A 89 -3.21 -1.04 -19.93
CA ASN A 89 -4.31 -0.05 -19.95
C ASN A 89 -3.85 1.36 -19.52
N VAL A 90 -2.55 1.55 -19.32
CA VAL A 90 -2.00 2.81 -18.82
C VAL A 90 -0.97 3.40 -19.79
N SER A 91 -0.69 4.69 -19.61
CA SER A 91 0.35 5.42 -20.33
C SER A 91 1.18 6.23 -19.34
N VAL A 92 2.50 6.03 -19.42
CA VAL A 92 3.50 6.70 -18.56
C VAL A 92 3.41 8.21 -18.72
N THR A 93 3.22 8.88 -17.60
CA THR A 93 3.27 10.35 -17.47
C THR A 93 4.55 10.82 -16.80
N GLN A 94 5.11 9.99 -15.92
CA GLN A 94 6.43 10.19 -15.34
C GLN A 94 7.16 8.84 -15.30
N GLU A 95 8.29 8.78 -16.01
CA GLU A 95 9.16 7.61 -16.04
C GLU A 95 9.61 7.18 -14.63
N TYR A 96 9.86 5.88 -14.48
CA TYR A 96 10.30 5.27 -13.23
C TYR A 96 11.52 5.96 -12.58
N ASP A 97 11.35 6.37 -11.32
CA ASP A 97 12.38 6.91 -10.44
C ASP A 97 12.88 5.79 -9.50
N GLU A 98 14.12 5.33 -9.71
CA GLU A 98 14.70 4.22 -8.95
C GLU A 98 14.90 4.55 -7.45
N GLU A 99 15.16 5.80 -7.09
CA GLU A 99 15.37 6.20 -5.69
C GLU A 99 14.05 6.21 -4.91
N LYS A 100 12.97 6.62 -5.59
CA LYS A 100 11.63 6.68 -5.00
C LYS A 100 10.81 5.40 -5.21
N ASP A 101 11.28 4.50 -6.08
CA ASP A 101 10.58 3.29 -6.52
C ASP A 101 9.19 3.61 -7.11
N ILE A 102 9.06 4.64 -7.94
CA ILE A 102 7.74 5.07 -8.45
C ILE A 102 7.78 5.45 -9.93
N GLU A 103 6.78 4.99 -10.67
CA GLU A 103 6.38 5.46 -12.01
C GLU A 103 4.94 5.96 -11.91
N LEU A 104 4.60 7.05 -12.64
CA LEU A 104 3.25 7.63 -12.63
C LEU A 104 2.60 7.51 -13.99
N ASP A 105 1.34 7.11 -14.00
CA ASP A 105 0.57 6.88 -15.21
C ASP A 105 -0.81 7.55 -15.21
N THR A 106 -1.40 7.63 -16.39
CA THR A 106 -2.83 7.85 -16.61
C THR A 106 -3.40 6.69 -17.40
N GLY A 107 -4.67 6.35 -17.21
CA GLY A 107 -5.27 5.20 -17.89
C GLY A 107 -6.73 4.99 -17.55
N GLU A 108 -7.23 3.82 -17.92
CA GLU A 108 -8.61 3.40 -17.67
C GLU A 108 -8.67 2.29 -16.61
N VAL A 109 -9.75 2.29 -15.82
CA VAL A 109 -10.08 1.23 -14.84
C VAL A 109 -10.84 0.10 -15.51
#